data_AF-A9KIP6-F1
#
_entry.id   AF-A9KIP6-F1
#
_cell.length_a   1.000
_cell.length_b   1.000
_cell.length_c   1.000
_cell.angle_alpha   90.00
_cell.angle_beta   90.00
_cell.angle_gamma   90.00
#
_symmetry.space_group_name_H-M   'P 1'
#
loop_
_entity.id
_entity.type
_entity.pdbx_description
1 polymer ?
#
loop_
_entity_poly.entity_id
_entity_poly.type
_entity_poly.pdbx_seq_one_letter_code
_entity_poly.pdbx_strand_id
1 'polypeptide(L)'
;MIRLPRLKRRQRVIRNLVIVFLLLIIWLFVVDFASFTPEGAFRRLEKAYLSGPSEILVIRDDPNFFNTKIVLSTYQDYIQVGKVYKSNHLWKGMGFFS
;
A
#
# COMPACT_ATOMS: atom_id res chain seq x y z
N MET A 1 -31.64 2.93 28.07
CA MET A 1 -32.14 2.85 26.66
C MET A 1 -31.96 4.22 26.00
N ILE A 2 -30.92 4.38 25.18
CA ILE A 2 -30.64 5.66 24.52
C ILE A 2 -31.60 5.81 23.33
N ARG A 3 -32.60 6.69 23.44
CA ARG A 3 -33.51 7.01 22.33
C ARG A 3 -32.78 7.90 21.34
N LEU A 4 -32.36 7.35 20.20
CA LEU A 4 -31.83 8.16 19.10
C LEU A 4 -32.94 9.07 18.54
N PRO A 5 -32.70 10.38 18.40
CA PRO A 5 -33.67 11.29 17.81
C PRO A 5 -33.97 10.91 16.35
N ARG A 6 -35.25 10.89 15.98
CA ARG A 6 -35.69 10.57 14.60
C ARG A 6 -35.27 11.69 13.64
N LEU A 7 -34.13 11.50 12.98
CA LEU A 7 -33.63 12.41 11.93
C LEU A 7 -34.59 12.49 10.74
N LYS A 8 -34.80 13.71 10.22
CA LYS A 8 -35.58 13.95 8.99
C LYS A 8 -34.91 13.24 7.80
N ARG A 9 -35.67 12.83 6.78
CA ARG A 9 -35.16 12.08 5.61
C ARG A 9 -33.87 12.68 5.02
N ARG A 10 -33.82 14.01 4.85
CA ARG A 10 -32.62 14.72 4.34
C ARG A 10 -31.38 14.55 5.23
N GLN A 11 -31.54 14.62 6.55
CA GLN A 11 -30.42 14.45 7.48
C GLN A 11 -29.90 13.01 7.50
N ARG A 12 -30.77 12.01 7.27
CA ARG A 12 -30.36 10.61 7.13
C ARG A 12 -29.48 10.41 5.89
N VAL A 13 -29.84 11.03 4.76
CA VAL A 13 -29.04 10.97 3.52
C VAL A 13 -27.68 11.63 3.71
N ILE A 14 -27.63 12.83 4.30
CA ILE A 14 -26.36 13.54 4.57
C ILE A 14 -25.47 12.70 5.50
N ARG A 15 -26.02 12.14 6.58
CA ARG A 15 -25.26 11.27 7.49
C ARG A 15 -24.69 10.06 6.76
N ASN A 16 -25.48 9.40 5.92
CA ASN A 16 -25.00 8.24 5.16
C ASN A 16 -23.91 8.64 4.16
N LEU A 17 -24.04 9.79 3.49
CA LEU A 17 -22.99 10.33 2.62
C LEU A 17 -21.69 10.59 3.38
N VAL A 18 -21.77 11.22 4.55
CA VAL A 18 -20.61 11.47 5.41
C VAL A 18 -19.97 10.16 5.87
N ILE A 19 -20.77 9.15 6.23
CA ILE A 19 -20.25 7.83 6.62
C ILE A 19 -19.55 7.15 5.44
N VAL A 20 -20.13 7.18 4.23
CA VAL A 20 -19.52 6.60 3.03
C VAL A 20 -18.22 7.32 2.68
N PHE A 21 -18.20 8.64 2.81
CA PHE A 21 -17.00 9.44 2.55
C PHE A 21 -15.89 9.13 3.57
N LEU A 22 -16.23 9.02 4.86
CA LEU A 22 -15.30 8.58 5.90
C LEU A 22 -14.77 7.17 5.64
N LEU A 23 -15.64 6.24 5.24
CA LEU A 23 -15.24 4.87 4.87
C LEU A 23 -14.27 4.87 3.68
N LEU A 24 -14.50 5.71 2.67
CA LEU A 24 -13.60 5.86 1.53
C LEU A 24 -12.24 6.41 1.96
N ILE A 25 -12.21 7.42 2.83
CA ILE A 25 -10.95 7.96 3.38
C ILE A 25 -10.19 6.88 4.15
N ILE A 26 -10.87 6.17 5.06
CA ILE A 26 -10.25 5.08 5.83
C ILE A 26 -9.71 4.00 4.89
N TRP A 27 -10.48 3.65 3.85
CA TRP A 27 -10.04 2.68 2.85
C TRP A 27 -8.78 3.15 2.12
N LEU A 28 -8.68 4.42 1.72
CA LEU A 28 -7.47 4.97 1.12
C LEU A 28 -6.25 4.88 2.05
N PHE A 29 -6.42 5.20 3.34
CA PHE A 29 -5.34 5.05 4.33
C PHE A 29 -4.94 3.59 4.57
N VAL A 30 -5.87 2.65 4.53
CA VAL A 30 -5.55 1.21 4.66
C VAL A 30 -4.85 0.69 3.41
N VAL A 31 -5.24 1.16 2.23
CA VAL A 31 -4.56 0.88 0.96
C VAL A 31 -3.17 1.50 0.94
N ASP A 32 -2.87 2.52 1.75
CA ASP A 32 -1.49 3.01 1.88
C ASP A 32 -0.49 1.98 2.41
N PHE A 33 -0.95 0.87 2.99
CA PHE A 33 -0.08 -0.25 3.38
C PHE A 33 0.20 -1.25 2.24
N ALA A 34 -0.56 -1.23 1.14
CA ALA A 34 -0.50 -2.24 0.08
C ALA A 34 -0.71 -1.61 -1.31
N SER A 35 0.26 -1.75 -2.22
CA SER A 35 0.26 -1.01 -3.49
C SER A 35 -0.33 -1.84 -4.62
N PHE A 36 -1.03 -1.21 -5.57
CA PHE A 36 -1.52 -1.93 -6.76
C PHE A 36 -0.39 -2.30 -7.73
N THR A 37 0.75 -1.62 -7.65
CA THR A 37 1.92 -1.85 -8.49
C THR A 37 3.12 -2.32 -7.65
N PRO A 38 4.00 -3.18 -8.20
CA PRO A 38 5.20 -3.64 -7.50
C PRO A 38 6.17 -2.49 -7.19
N GLU A 39 6.28 -1.49 -8.07
CA GLU A 39 7.08 -0.28 -7.85
C GLU A 39 6.57 0.49 -6.64
N GLY A 40 5.25 0.68 -6.54
CA GLY A 40 4.64 1.38 -5.41
C GLY A 40 4.86 0.63 -4.11
N ALA A 41 4.86 -0.72 -4.13
CA ALA A 41 5.14 -1.51 -2.93
C ALA A 41 6.59 -1.38 -2.51
N PHE A 42 7.51 -1.35 -3.49
CA PHE A 42 8.93 -1.13 -3.26
C PHE A 42 9.20 0.28 -2.69
N ARG A 43 8.61 1.34 -3.26
CA ARG A 43 8.73 2.71 -2.74
C ARG A 43 8.23 2.85 -1.30
N ARG A 44 7.21 2.10 -0.92
CA ARG A 44 6.72 2.06 0.46
C ARG A 44 7.66 1.28 1.37
N LEU A 45 8.26 0.19 0.87
CA LEU A 45 9.32 -0.55 1.54
C LEU A 45 10.52 0.37 1.82
N GLU A 46 10.99 1.14 0.84
CA GLU A 46 12.05 2.15 1.01
C GLU A 46 11.72 3.17 2.10
N LYS A 47 10.49 3.71 2.08
CA LYS A 47 10.03 4.64 3.13
C LYS A 47 10.03 4.01 4.51
N ALA A 48 9.64 2.74 4.63
CA ALA A 48 9.58 2.03 5.91
C ALA A 48 10.97 1.74 6.49
N TYR A 49 11.97 1.48 5.65
CA TYR A 49 13.35 1.20 6.08
C TYR A 49 14.27 2.43 6.02
N LEU A 50 13.74 3.60 5.67
CA LEU A 50 14.50 4.86 5.55
C LEU A 50 15.68 4.76 4.55
N SER A 51 15.60 3.89 3.55
CA SER A 51 16.68 3.59 2.60
C SER A 51 16.94 4.68 1.55
N GLY A 52 16.22 5.80 1.63
CA GLY A 52 16.28 6.89 0.66
C GLY A 52 15.60 6.56 -0.68
N PRO A 53 15.43 7.53 -1.60
CA PRO A 53 14.84 7.29 -2.91
C PRO A 53 15.88 6.66 -3.86
N SER A 54 15.88 5.33 -3.99
CA SER A 54 16.72 4.61 -4.96
C SER A 54 16.16 4.71 -6.38
N GLU A 55 17.00 4.50 -7.38
CA GLU A 55 16.55 4.35 -8.76
C GLU A 55 16.27 2.87 -9.04
N ILE A 56 15.05 2.53 -9.48
CA ILE A 56 14.68 1.16 -9.82
C ILE A 56 15.30 0.82 -11.17
N LEU A 57 16.20 -0.14 -11.19
CA LEU A 57 16.87 -0.60 -12.41
C LEU A 57 16.05 -1.68 -13.12
N VAL A 58 15.61 -2.70 -12.36
CA VAL A 58 14.96 -3.89 -12.92
C VAL A 58 13.96 -4.47 -11.94
N ILE A 59 12.83 -4.95 -12.46
CA ILE A 59 11.86 -5.77 -11.72
C ILE A 59 11.73 -7.11 -12.44
N ARG A 60 11.99 -8.21 -11.73
CA ARG A 60 11.83 -9.59 -12.26
C ARG A 60 10.99 -10.45 -11.32
N ASP A 61 10.40 -11.51 -11.86
CA ASP A 61 9.75 -12.53 -11.05
C ASP A 61 10.79 -13.35 -10.28
N ASP A 62 10.49 -13.69 -9.01
CA ASP A 62 11.34 -14.56 -8.21
C ASP A 62 11.19 -16.02 -8.71
N PRO A 63 12.28 -16.68 -9.15
CA PRO A 63 12.20 -18.05 -9.67
C PRO A 63 11.82 -19.07 -8.59
N ASN A 64 12.00 -18.74 -7.31
CA ASN A 64 11.76 -19.66 -6.19
C ASN A 64 10.39 -19.46 -5.52
N PHE A 65 9.76 -18.28 -5.70
CA PHE A 65 8.52 -17.93 -5.00
C PHE A 65 7.46 -17.40 -5.97
N PHE A 66 6.33 -18.11 -6.06
CA PHE A 66 5.16 -17.65 -6.80
C PHE A 66 4.68 -16.29 -6.28
N ASN A 67 4.21 -15.43 -7.21
CA ASN A 67 3.68 -14.10 -6.89
C ASN A 67 4.65 -13.17 -6.16
N THR A 68 5.95 -13.43 -6.24
CA THR A 68 7.00 -12.58 -5.69
C THR A 68 7.80 -11.97 -6.82
N LYS A 69 8.11 -10.68 -6.68
CA LYS A 69 8.99 -9.95 -7.58
C LYS A 69 10.22 -9.47 -6.81
N ILE A 70 11.36 -9.61 -7.46
CA ILE A 70 12.64 -9.08 -7.04
C ILE A 70 12.83 -7.74 -7.74
N VAL A 71 13.04 -6.70 -6.95
CA VAL A 71 13.29 -5.34 -7.40
C VAL A 71 14.75 -5.02 -7.13
N LEU A 72 15.51 -4.78 -8.20
CA LEU A 72 16.87 -4.28 -8.14
C LEU A 72 16.84 -2.77 -8.29
N SER A 73 17.54 -2.10 -7.40
CA SER A 73 17.63 -0.65 -7.37
C SER A 73 19.02 -0.20 -6.98
N THR A 74 19.39 1.00 -7.40
CA THR A 74 20.67 1.62 -7.04
C THR A 74 20.42 2.85 -6.19
N TYR A 75 21.18 2.99 -5.11
CA TYR A 75 21.15 4.19 -4.27
C TYR A 75 22.59 4.59 -3.95
N GLN A 76 22.98 5.77 -4.42
CA GLN A 76 24.36 6.26 -4.28
C GLN A 76 25.36 5.23 -4.82
N ASP A 77 26.14 4.59 -3.93
CA ASP A 77 27.24 3.70 -4.29
C ASP A 77 26.93 2.21 -4.05
N TYR A 78 25.68 1.85 -3.74
CA TYR A 78 25.28 0.46 -3.49
C TYR A 78 24.01 0.04 -4.22
N ILE A 79 23.94 -1.25 -4.51
CA ILE A 79 22.77 -1.90 -5.09
C ILE A 79 21.92 -2.45 -3.95
N GLN A 80 20.64 -2.10 -3.95
CA GLN A 80 19.64 -2.66 -3.04
C GLN A 80 18.77 -3.65 -3.79
N VAL A 81 18.56 -4.81 -3.17
CA VAL A 81 17.64 -5.83 -3.67
C VAL A 81 16.45 -5.93 -2.72
N GLY A 82 15.30 -5.46 -3.17
CA GLY A 82 14.03 -5.59 -2.44
C GLY A 82 13.21 -6.77 -2.95
N LYS A 83 12.52 -7.47 -2.06
CA LYS A 83 11.46 -8.42 -2.46
C LYS A 83 10.09 -7.83 -2.16
N VAL A 84 9.21 -7.87 -3.16
CA VAL A 84 7.79 -7.52 -3.02
C VAL A 84 6.94 -8.72 -3.41
N TYR A 85 5.88 -8.99 -2.65
CA TYR A 85 5.00 -10.14 -2.89
C TYR A 85 3.56 -9.68 -3.08
N LYS A 86 2.80 -10.41 -3.90
CA LYS A 86 1.39 -10.12 -4.18
C LYS A 86 0.49 -10.93 -3.26
N SER A 87 -0.36 -10.23 -2.51
CA SER A 87 -1.40 -10.77 -1.63
C SER A 87 -2.75 -10.16 -1.98
N ASN A 88 -3.75 -10.98 -2.30
CA ASN A 88 -5.12 -10.54 -2.61
C ASN A 88 -5.19 -9.34 -3.58
N HIS A 89 -4.46 -9.43 -4.70
CA HIS A 89 -4.31 -8.40 -5.74
C HIS A 89 -3.42 -7.19 -5.41
N LEU A 90 -2.92 -7.06 -4.18
CA LEU A 90 -2.07 -5.96 -3.76
C LEU A 90 -0.63 -6.43 -3.52
N TRP A 91 0.34 -5.59 -3.85
CA TRP A 91 1.75 -5.80 -3.59
C TRP A 91 2.15 -5.25 -2.23
N LYS A 92 2.94 -6.03 -1.50
CA LYS A 92 3.50 -5.68 -0.20
C LYS A 92 5.01 -5.89 -0.20
N GLY A 93 5.72 -5.04 0.54
CA GLY A 93 7.14 -5.22 0.77
C GLY A 93 7.41 -6.38 1.74
N MET A 94 8.39 -7.23 1.41
CA MET A 94 8.83 -8.32 2.28
C MET A 94 10.10 -7.92 3.05
N GLY A 95 11.10 -7.36 2.38
CA GLY A 95 12.35 -6.90 2.99
C GLY A 95 13.41 -6.52 1.97
N PHE A 96 14.49 -5.90 2.47
CA PHE A 96 15.70 -5.58 1.71
C PHE A 96 16.80 -6.61 1.99
N PHE A 97 17.58 -6.87 0.96
CA PHE A 97 18.87 -7.53 1.02
C PHE A 97 19.88 -6.53 0.44
N SER A 98 20.87 -6.17 1.26
CA SER A 98 21.97 -5.25 0.94
C SER A 98 23.28 -6.02 0.97
#